data_AF-A0A7C5JF74-F1
#
_entry.id   AF-A0A7C5JF74-F1
#
_cell.length_a   1.000
_cell.length_b   1.000
_cell.length_c   1.000
_cell.angle_alpha   90.00
_cell.angle_beta   90.00
_cell.angle_gamma   90.00
#
_symmetry.space_group_name_H-M   'P 1'
#
loop_
_entity.id
_entity.type
_entity.pdbx_description
1 polymer ?
#
loop_
_entity_poly.entity_id
_entity_poly.type
_entity_poly.pdbx_seq_one_letter_code
_entity_poly.pdbx_strand_id
1 'polypeptide(L)'
;MIGDGMGLALITATMYHSKTPLNIERFPVVGFQKTHSYNNLITDSAAGGTAISCGIKTFNGGIGVTPDSLPCTTILEYAKANGLSTGMVVSSTIVHATPATFISHQVSRGFYEAIAKDIVNADIDFFVGGGKKYFEKRAMDDRNLYKELKNKGYQISDYLKKDLKKISLNFRDNFAYFTADNDPLPYDLGRRYMPYASKLAVNFLDKHDDKGFFLMVEGSQIDWAAHANKIHWMMQEVMDFDRAVGKVLDFAIQDKGTLVIVTADHETGGLAINPGSKRRKLKTAFTGIRARAHTAAMVPVFAYGPGAEMFSGIYENTEIFTKMIEALSLDTNISTTHEGTKSER
;
A
#
# COMPACT_ATOMS: atom_id res chain seq x y z
N MET A 1 1.07 1.26 -6.38
CA MET A 1 0.77 2.35 -5.42
C MET A 1 -0.73 2.35 -5.16
N ILE A 2 -1.14 2.36 -3.88
CA ILE A 2 -2.54 2.20 -3.47
C ILE A 2 -2.97 3.44 -2.69
N GLY A 3 -4.01 4.14 -3.13
CA GLY A 3 -4.72 5.12 -2.31
C GLY A 3 -5.87 4.41 -1.61
N ASP A 4 -5.74 4.13 -0.31
CA ASP A 4 -6.76 3.40 0.47
C ASP A 4 -8.10 4.17 0.42
N GLY A 5 -9.18 3.53 -0.01
CA GLY A 5 -10.49 4.17 -0.18
C GLY A 5 -10.60 5.20 -1.31
N MET A 6 -9.57 5.34 -2.18
CA MET A 6 -9.46 6.39 -3.20
C MET A 6 -10.34 6.12 -4.45
N GLY A 7 -11.65 6.22 -4.30
CA GLY A 7 -12.59 6.06 -5.42
C GLY A 7 -12.60 7.23 -6.42
N LEU A 8 -13.21 6.99 -7.59
CA LEU A 8 -13.23 7.93 -8.71
C LEU A 8 -13.80 9.32 -8.36
N ALA A 9 -14.86 9.36 -7.56
CA ALA A 9 -15.49 10.61 -7.16
C ALA A 9 -14.55 11.48 -6.31
N LEU A 10 -13.73 10.87 -5.45
CA LEU A 10 -12.75 11.57 -4.63
C LEU A 10 -11.57 12.07 -5.46
N ILE A 11 -11.08 11.27 -6.41
CA ILE A 11 -10.07 11.72 -7.39
C ILE A 11 -10.59 12.94 -8.15
N THR A 12 -11.82 12.85 -8.66
CA THR A 12 -12.47 13.95 -9.41
C THR A 12 -12.64 15.20 -8.55
N ALA A 13 -13.09 15.05 -7.29
CA ALA A 13 -13.20 16.17 -6.37
C ALA A 13 -11.85 16.86 -6.14
N THR A 14 -10.79 16.06 -5.97
CA THR A 14 -9.44 16.57 -5.78
C THR A 14 -8.93 17.30 -7.02
N MET A 15 -9.14 16.75 -8.23
CA MET A 15 -8.81 17.43 -9.50
C MET A 15 -9.55 18.77 -9.67
N TYR A 16 -10.82 18.84 -9.25
CA TYR A 16 -11.61 20.07 -9.34
C TYR A 16 -11.28 21.08 -8.24
N HIS A 17 -10.69 20.64 -7.13
CA HIS A 17 -10.19 21.48 -6.06
C HIS A 17 -8.75 21.97 -6.28
N SER A 18 -7.90 21.16 -6.89
CA SER A 18 -6.48 21.47 -7.07
C SER A 18 -6.27 22.70 -7.95
N LYS A 19 -5.20 23.44 -7.67
CA LYS A 19 -4.77 24.59 -8.49
C LYS A 19 -3.94 24.17 -9.71
N THR A 20 -3.34 22.99 -9.66
CA THR A 20 -2.51 22.40 -10.71
C THR A 20 -3.05 21.01 -11.05
N PRO A 21 -2.85 20.51 -12.29
CA PRO A 21 -3.16 19.13 -12.61
C PRO A 21 -2.50 18.17 -11.62
N LEU A 22 -3.19 17.08 -11.30
CA LEU A 22 -2.65 15.99 -10.50
C LEU A 22 -1.66 15.16 -11.35
N ASN A 23 -0.69 14.51 -10.71
CA ASN A 23 0.25 13.62 -11.38
C ASN A 23 -0.43 12.39 -11.95
N ILE A 24 -1.55 11.94 -11.35
CA ILE A 24 -2.34 10.83 -11.88
C ILE A 24 -2.90 11.13 -13.29
N GLU A 25 -3.05 12.40 -13.67
CA GLU A 25 -3.48 12.81 -15.03
C GLU A 25 -2.41 12.55 -16.11
N ARG A 26 -1.18 12.20 -15.71
CA ARG A 26 -0.07 11.90 -16.63
C ARG A 26 -0.08 10.46 -17.14
N PHE A 27 -0.95 9.59 -16.61
CA PHE A 27 -0.98 8.17 -16.94
C PHE A 27 -1.72 7.94 -18.27
N PRO A 28 -1.11 7.23 -19.24
CA PRO A 28 -1.71 7.01 -20.56
C PRO A 28 -2.75 5.88 -20.58
N VAL A 29 -2.68 4.93 -19.64
CA VAL A 29 -3.61 3.80 -19.57
C VAL A 29 -4.48 3.89 -18.33
N VAL A 30 -5.78 3.70 -18.53
CA VAL A 30 -6.80 3.67 -17.48
C VAL A 30 -7.69 2.44 -17.64
N GLY A 31 -7.96 1.76 -16.54
CA GLY A 31 -8.97 0.72 -16.41
C GLY A 31 -9.75 0.85 -15.11
N PHE A 32 -10.60 -0.13 -14.83
CA PHE A 32 -11.38 -0.23 -13.59
C PHE A 32 -11.33 -1.65 -13.04
N GLN A 33 -11.30 -1.77 -11.73
CA GLN A 33 -11.35 -3.06 -11.05
C GLN A 33 -12.60 -3.21 -10.17
N LYS A 34 -13.12 -4.43 -10.10
CA LYS A 34 -14.17 -4.85 -9.17
C LYS A 34 -13.56 -5.26 -7.83
N THR A 35 -14.06 -4.65 -6.75
CA THR A 35 -13.39 -4.68 -5.44
C THR A 35 -14.03 -5.61 -4.42
N HIS A 36 -15.17 -6.25 -4.73
CA HIS A 36 -15.88 -7.13 -3.79
C HIS A 36 -14.95 -8.20 -3.19
N SER A 37 -15.23 -8.63 -1.96
CA SER A 37 -14.51 -9.74 -1.32
C SER A 37 -15.15 -11.09 -1.65
N TYR A 38 -14.65 -12.17 -1.07
CA TYR A 38 -15.15 -13.53 -1.33
C TYR A 38 -16.64 -13.69 -0.98
N ASN A 39 -17.05 -13.12 0.15
CA ASN A 39 -18.39 -13.30 0.73
C ASN A 39 -19.20 -12.00 0.89
N ASN A 40 -18.67 -10.85 0.48
CA ASN A 40 -19.35 -9.56 0.59
C ASN A 40 -19.17 -8.71 -0.68
N LEU A 41 -20.25 -8.02 -1.11
CA LEU A 41 -20.17 -7.02 -2.18
C LEU A 41 -19.30 -5.82 -1.79
N ILE A 42 -19.22 -5.53 -0.49
CA ILE A 42 -18.42 -4.44 0.08
C ILE A 42 -17.24 -5.09 0.80
N THR A 43 -16.05 -4.92 0.23
CA THR A 43 -14.79 -5.41 0.78
C THR A 43 -14.31 -4.53 1.93
N ASP A 44 -13.23 -4.96 2.59
CA ASP A 44 -12.39 -4.13 3.43
C ASP A 44 -10.94 -4.10 2.90
N SER A 45 -10.09 -3.23 3.44
CA SER A 45 -8.69 -3.10 3.00
C SER A 45 -7.90 -4.42 3.07
N ALA A 46 -8.25 -5.32 4.00
CA ALA A 46 -7.60 -6.62 4.13
C ALA A 46 -7.95 -7.56 2.97
N ALA A 47 -9.24 -7.74 2.67
CA ALA A 47 -9.65 -8.57 1.54
C ALA A 47 -9.31 -7.93 0.18
N GLY A 48 -9.45 -6.62 0.05
CA GLY A 48 -9.07 -5.86 -1.15
C GLY A 48 -7.57 -5.93 -1.42
N GLY A 49 -6.75 -5.72 -0.39
CA GLY A 49 -5.30 -5.84 -0.45
C GLY A 49 -4.85 -7.27 -0.77
N THR A 50 -5.46 -8.30 -0.16
CA THR A 50 -5.13 -9.71 -0.42
C THR A 50 -5.46 -10.11 -1.86
N ALA A 51 -6.56 -9.61 -2.43
CA ALA A 51 -6.86 -9.86 -3.83
C ALA A 51 -5.81 -9.27 -4.78
N ILE A 52 -5.33 -8.05 -4.48
CA ILE A 52 -4.27 -7.40 -5.27
C ILE A 52 -2.91 -8.11 -5.08
N SER A 53 -2.59 -8.55 -3.87
CA SER A 53 -1.28 -9.11 -3.54
C SER A 53 -1.14 -10.60 -3.84
N CYS A 54 -2.20 -11.40 -3.71
CA CYS A 54 -2.18 -12.85 -3.91
C CYS A 54 -2.97 -13.33 -5.14
N GLY A 55 -3.78 -12.47 -5.77
CA GLY A 55 -4.64 -12.89 -6.89
C GLY A 55 -5.82 -13.77 -6.49
N ILE A 56 -6.20 -13.78 -5.21
CA ILE A 56 -7.33 -14.55 -4.69
C ILE A 56 -8.26 -13.67 -3.84
N LYS A 57 -9.57 -13.85 -4.00
CA LYS A 57 -10.55 -13.23 -3.10
C LYS A 57 -10.54 -13.95 -1.75
N THR A 58 -10.58 -13.20 -0.66
CA THR A 58 -10.71 -13.74 0.70
C THR A 58 -11.85 -13.05 1.45
N PHE A 59 -12.13 -13.49 2.68
CA PHE A 59 -13.14 -12.87 3.55
C PHE A 59 -12.63 -11.54 4.14
N ASN A 60 -13.55 -10.63 4.48
CA ASN A 60 -13.16 -9.34 5.07
C ASN A 60 -12.35 -9.55 6.37
N GLY A 61 -11.20 -8.89 6.47
CA GLY A 61 -10.26 -9.04 7.58
C GLY A 61 -9.16 -10.08 7.37
N GLY A 62 -9.24 -10.94 6.35
CA GLY A 62 -8.18 -11.88 5.99
C GLY A 62 -6.95 -11.17 5.39
N ILE A 63 -5.76 -11.46 5.91
CA ILE A 63 -4.49 -10.90 5.47
C ILE A 63 -3.67 -12.01 4.82
N GLY A 64 -3.48 -11.97 3.50
CA GLY A 64 -2.61 -12.93 2.80
C GLY A 64 -3.05 -14.39 2.98
N VAL A 65 -4.34 -14.64 3.14
CA VAL A 65 -4.90 -15.99 3.29
C VAL A 65 -6.05 -16.25 2.33
N THR A 66 -6.22 -17.51 1.92
CA THR A 66 -7.36 -18.00 1.14
C THR A 66 -8.66 -17.95 1.97
N PRO A 67 -9.84 -18.15 1.35
CA PRO A 67 -11.10 -18.28 2.09
C PRO A 67 -11.09 -19.34 3.20
N ASP A 68 -10.28 -20.39 3.03
CA ASP A 68 -10.09 -21.48 4.00
C ASP A 68 -9.01 -21.16 5.06
N SER A 69 -8.57 -19.90 5.15
CA SER A 69 -7.55 -19.43 6.10
C SER A 69 -6.15 -20.02 5.90
N LEU A 70 -5.85 -20.54 4.72
CA LEU A 70 -4.50 -21.00 4.37
C LEU A 70 -3.66 -19.85 3.81
N PRO A 71 -2.35 -19.75 4.10
CA PRO A 71 -1.48 -18.74 3.49
C PRO A 71 -1.53 -18.77 1.95
N CYS A 72 -1.59 -17.60 1.33
CA CYS A 72 -1.37 -17.43 -0.11
C CYS A 72 -0.05 -16.69 -0.35
N THR A 73 0.73 -17.14 -1.32
CA THR A 73 1.95 -16.44 -1.71
C THR A 73 1.63 -15.11 -2.37
N THR A 74 2.23 -14.05 -1.87
CA THR A 74 2.05 -12.68 -2.33
C THR A 74 3.01 -12.33 -3.46
N ILE A 75 2.69 -11.28 -4.23
CA ILE A 75 3.55 -10.73 -5.28
C ILE A 75 4.91 -10.27 -4.74
N LEU A 76 4.97 -9.79 -3.49
CA LEU A 76 6.21 -9.36 -2.86
C LEU A 76 7.09 -10.59 -2.57
N GLU A 77 6.51 -11.67 -2.06
CA GLU A 77 7.23 -12.93 -1.84
C GLU A 77 7.71 -13.55 -3.15
N TYR A 78 6.88 -13.54 -4.21
CA TYR A 78 7.31 -13.98 -5.54
C TYR A 78 8.46 -13.11 -6.07
N ALA A 79 8.36 -11.78 -5.93
CA ALA A 79 9.45 -10.87 -6.32
C ALA A 79 10.75 -11.20 -5.57
N LYS A 80 10.68 -11.36 -4.25
CA LYS A 80 11.82 -11.71 -3.40
C LYS A 80 12.43 -13.07 -3.78
N ALA A 81 11.59 -14.09 -3.99
CA ALA A 81 12.03 -15.43 -4.38
C ALA A 81 12.69 -15.46 -5.76
N ASN A 82 12.30 -14.56 -6.67
CA ASN A 82 12.95 -14.35 -7.97
C ASN A 82 14.20 -13.44 -7.88
N GLY A 83 14.56 -12.99 -6.68
CA GLY A 83 15.75 -12.20 -6.41
C GLY A 83 15.60 -10.69 -6.63
N LEU A 84 14.37 -10.18 -6.75
CA LEU A 84 14.13 -8.74 -6.78
C LEU A 84 14.22 -8.17 -5.37
N SER A 85 14.68 -6.93 -5.25
CA SER A 85 14.58 -6.18 -3.99
C SER A 85 13.12 -5.83 -3.70
N THR A 86 12.72 -5.82 -2.44
CA THR A 86 11.33 -5.55 -2.05
C THR A 86 11.20 -4.42 -1.05
N GLY A 87 10.16 -3.59 -1.19
CA GLY A 87 9.94 -2.50 -0.26
C GLY A 87 8.50 -2.03 -0.08
N MET A 88 8.27 -1.33 1.03
CA MET A 88 6.99 -0.74 1.40
C MET A 88 7.11 0.68 1.95
N VAL A 89 6.21 1.58 1.55
CA VAL A 89 6.08 2.93 2.14
C VAL A 89 4.62 3.22 2.42
N VAL A 90 4.28 3.49 3.68
CA VAL A 90 2.88 3.73 4.08
C VAL A 90 2.72 5.00 4.92
N SER A 91 1.51 5.57 4.89
CA SER A 91 1.10 6.67 5.77
C SER A 91 0.36 6.24 7.04
N SER A 92 0.18 4.93 7.24
CA SER A 92 -0.37 4.28 8.43
C SER A 92 0.73 3.58 9.24
N THR A 93 0.37 2.74 10.19
CA THR A 93 1.29 1.75 10.77
C THR A 93 1.70 0.72 9.71
N ILE A 94 2.96 0.27 9.69
CA ILE A 94 3.40 -0.75 8.72
C ILE A 94 2.68 -2.10 8.84
N VAL A 95 2.04 -2.34 10.00
CA VAL A 95 1.23 -3.54 10.29
C VAL A 95 -0.26 -3.35 9.97
N HIS A 96 -0.66 -2.23 9.36
CA HIS A 96 -2.05 -2.01 8.95
C HIS A 96 -2.42 -2.99 7.82
N ALA A 97 -3.72 -3.11 7.52
CA ALA A 97 -4.21 -4.14 6.62
C ALA A 97 -3.51 -4.15 5.26
N THR A 98 -3.58 -3.06 4.49
CA THR A 98 -3.01 -3.01 3.14
C THR A 98 -1.52 -3.36 3.07
N PRO A 99 -0.59 -2.82 3.89
CA PRO A 99 0.80 -3.29 3.86
C PRO A 99 0.94 -4.74 4.31
N ALA A 100 0.18 -5.18 5.31
CA ALA A 100 0.26 -6.54 5.81
C ALA A 100 -0.12 -7.59 4.74
N THR A 101 -1.06 -7.29 3.83
CA THR A 101 -1.46 -8.26 2.80
C THR A 101 -0.36 -8.57 1.79
N PHE A 102 0.71 -7.78 1.73
CA PHE A 102 1.84 -8.03 0.85
C PHE A 102 2.95 -8.85 1.51
N ILE A 103 2.87 -9.18 2.80
CA ILE A 103 4.03 -9.75 3.51
C ILE A 103 3.69 -10.61 4.72
N SER A 104 2.41 -10.78 5.05
CA SER A 104 1.96 -11.48 6.25
C SER A 104 0.76 -12.37 5.95
N HIS A 105 0.56 -13.38 6.79
CA HIS A 105 -0.49 -14.39 6.61
C HIS A 105 -1.25 -14.57 7.92
N GLN A 106 -2.33 -13.82 8.09
CA GLN A 106 -3.10 -13.77 9.32
C GLN A 106 -4.59 -13.81 9.02
N VAL A 107 -5.33 -14.60 9.80
CA VAL A 107 -6.80 -14.71 9.67
C VAL A 107 -7.54 -13.45 10.12
N SER A 108 -6.83 -12.48 10.72
CA SER A 108 -7.40 -11.22 11.16
C SER A 108 -6.42 -10.07 11.02
N ARG A 109 -6.87 -9.00 10.36
CA ARG A 109 -6.21 -7.69 10.28
C ARG A 109 -5.96 -7.04 11.64
N GLY A 110 -6.62 -7.51 12.69
CA GLY A 110 -6.42 -7.03 14.06
C GLY A 110 -5.21 -7.60 14.78
N PHE A 111 -4.54 -8.62 14.22
CA PHE A 111 -3.40 -9.27 14.85
C PHE A 111 -2.07 -8.53 14.57
N TYR A 112 -2.02 -7.24 14.90
CA TYR A 112 -0.89 -6.37 14.60
C TYR A 112 0.47 -6.88 15.10
N GLU A 113 0.53 -7.51 16.27
CA GLU A 113 1.78 -8.08 16.77
C GLU A 113 2.18 -9.37 16.03
N ALA A 114 1.21 -10.18 15.58
CA ALA A 114 1.50 -11.33 14.73
C ALA A 114 1.97 -10.88 13.34
N ILE A 115 1.31 -9.88 12.76
CA ILE A 115 1.73 -9.22 11.51
C ILE A 115 3.14 -8.64 11.64
N ALA A 116 3.47 -7.96 12.74
CA ALA A 116 4.82 -7.45 12.97
C ALA A 116 5.87 -8.57 12.97
N LYS A 117 5.54 -9.73 13.56
CA LYS A 117 6.41 -10.91 13.56
C LYS A 117 6.61 -11.42 12.12
N ASP A 118 5.54 -11.53 11.33
CA ASP A 118 5.61 -11.97 9.94
C ASP A 118 6.49 -11.03 9.10
N ILE A 119 6.35 -9.71 9.26
CA ILE A 119 7.21 -8.70 8.59
C ILE A 119 8.69 -8.94 8.89
N VAL A 120 9.06 -9.23 10.14
CA VAL A 120 10.45 -9.52 10.50
C VAL A 120 10.93 -10.83 9.89
N ASN A 121 10.05 -11.83 9.75
CA ASN A 121 10.38 -13.12 9.19
C ASN A 121 10.54 -13.10 7.66
N ALA A 122 9.81 -12.23 6.96
CA ALA A 122 9.78 -12.14 5.51
C ALA A 122 11.01 -11.45 4.87
N ASP A 123 11.89 -10.86 5.68
CA ASP A 123 13.18 -10.28 5.23
C ASP A 123 13.04 -9.23 4.09
N ILE A 124 12.08 -8.31 4.23
CA ILE A 124 11.90 -7.17 3.32
C ILE A 124 13.09 -6.21 3.31
N ASP A 125 13.49 -5.71 2.15
CA ASP A 125 14.72 -4.92 2.02
C ASP A 125 14.53 -3.47 2.48
N PHE A 126 13.34 -2.92 2.33
CA PHE A 126 13.05 -1.53 2.68
C PHE A 126 11.65 -1.35 3.26
N PHE A 127 11.51 -0.69 4.41
CA PHE A 127 10.21 -0.13 4.79
C PHE A 127 10.25 1.21 5.52
N VAL A 128 9.22 2.01 5.27
CA VAL A 128 8.92 3.26 5.99
C VAL A 128 7.44 3.27 6.39
N GLY A 129 7.15 3.31 7.68
CA GLY A 129 5.78 3.35 8.20
C GLY A 129 5.72 3.62 9.71
N GLY A 130 4.53 3.82 10.27
CA GLY A 130 4.34 3.96 11.71
C GLY A 130 4.33 2.60 12.44
N GLY A 131 3.89 2.60 13.70
CA GLY A 131 3.62 1.38 14.45
C GLY A 131 4.82 0.78 15.19
N LYS A 132 5.81 1.60 15.56
CA LYS A 132 7.00 1.14 16.30
C LYS A 132 6.65 0.31 17.54
N LYS A 133 5.55 0.63 18.25
CA LYS A 133 5.16 -0.08 19.47
C LYS A 133 4.98 -1.58 19.25
N TYR A 134 4.50 -2.02 18.08
CA TYR A 134 4.25 -3.44 17.80
C TYR A 134 5.55 -4.25 17.61
N PHE A 135 6.69 -3.55 17.49
CA PHE A 135 8.02 -4.12 17.38
C PHE A 135 8.82 -4.06 18.69
N GLU A 136 8.43 -3.24 19.67
CA GLU A 136 9.17 -3.05 20.92
C GLU A 136 8.38 -3.39 22.19
N LYS A 137 7.06 -3.14 22.20
CA LYS A 137 6.18 -3.22 23.38
C LYS A 137 5.09 -4.25 23.12
N ARG A 138 5.50 -5.50 22.94
CA ARG A 138 4.61 -6.59 22.53
C ARG A 138 3.92 -7.18 23.75
N ALA A 139 2.62 -7.38 23.65
CA ALA A 139 1.80 -8.01 24.68
C ALA A 139 1.69 -9.53 24.48
N MET A 140 1.91 -10.02 23.26
CA MET A 140 1.80 -11.45 22.93
C MET A 140 3.04 -12.27 23.30
N ASP A 141 4.20 -11.63 23.44
CA ASP A 141 5.48 -12.25 23.78
C ASP A 141 6.50 -11.22 24.31
N ASP A 142 7.62 -11.68 24.86
CA ASP A 142 8.72 -10.84 25.38
C ASP A 142 9.74 -10.43 24.29
N ARG A 143 9.42 -10.62 23.00
CA ARG A 143 10.37 -10.35 21.92
C ARG A 143 10.53 -8.86 21.68
N ASN A 144 11.69 -8.48 21.16
CA ASN A 144 11.95 -7.12 20.68
C ASN A 144 12.34 -7.19 19.21
N LEU A 145 11.33 -7.16 18.35
CA LEU A 145 11.47 -7.23 16.90
C LEU A 145 12.32 -6.09 16.32
N TYR A 146 12.31 -4.91 16.95
CA TYR A 146 13.20 -3.81 16.57
C TYR A 146 14.68 -4.21 16.72
N LYS A 147 15.03 -4.85 17.84
CA LYS A 147 16.39 -5.39 18.07
C LYS A 147 16.68 -6.56 17.14
N GLU A 148 15.70 -7.42 16.86
CA GLU A 148 15.88 -8.53 15.92
C GLU A 148 16.21 -8.04 14.51
N LEU A 149 15.49 -7.02 13.99
CA LEU A 149 15.82 -6.38 12.71
C LEU A 149 17.25 -5.82 12.72
N LYS A 150 17.65 -5.14 13.82
CA LYS A 150 19.02 -4.65 13.97
C LYS A 150 20.05 -5.79 13.95
N ASN A 151 19.76 -6.90 14.62
CA ASN A 151 20.62 -8.08 14.65
C ASN A 151 20.68 -8.81 13.30
N LYS A 152 19.63 -8.71 12.49
CA LYS A 152 19.60 -9.12 11.08
C LYS A 152 20.40 -8.19 10.15
N GLY A 153 21.01 -7.14 10.68
CA GLY A 153 21.85 -6.21 9.90
C GLY A 153 21.10 -5.01 9.32
N TYR A 154 19.84 -4.77 9.69
CA TYR A 154 19.11 -3.63 9.17
C TYR A 154 19.71 -2.32 9.66
N GLN A 155 19.87 -1.38 8.74
CA GLN A 155 19.95 0.03 9.07
C GLN A 155 18.58 0.52 9.54
N ILE A 156 18.39 0.53 10.86
CA ILE A 156 17.11 0.89 11.49
C ILE A 156 17.18 2.24 12.23
N SER A 157 16.18 3.10 12.02
CA SER A 157 16.01 4.38 12.72
C SER A 157 14.54 4.71 12.96
N ASP A 158 14.27 5.76 13.72
CA ASP A 158 12.90 6.19 14.02
C ASP A 158 12.80 7.71 14.21
N TYR A 159 11.55 8.17 14.29
CA TYR A 159 11.14 9.56 14.47
C TYR A 159 11.68 10.26 15.73
N LEU A 160 12.10 9.52 16.77
CA LEU A 160 12.72 10.10 17.97
C LEU A 160 14.23 10.27 17.80
N LYS A 161 14.87 9.39 17.04
CA LYS A 161 16.33 9.37 16.88
C LYS A 161 16.82 10.35 15.84
N LYS A 162 16.23 10.32 14.63
CA LYS A 162 16.74 11.10 13.50
C LYS A 162 15.67 11.27 12.43
N ASP A 163 15.47 12.50 11.96
CA ASP A 163 14.61 12.77 10.81
C ASP A 163 15.06 11.96 9.59
N LEU A 164 14.12 11.28 8.93
CA LEU A 164 14.34 10.45 7.74
C LEU A 164 15.18 11.16 6.67
N LYS A 165 14.98 12.47 6.46
CA LYS A 165 15.73 13.26 5.46
C LYS A 165 17.21 13.45 5.79
N LYS A 166 17.59 13.22 7.04
CA LYS A 166 18.97 13.36 7.53
C LYS A 166 19.70 12.01 7.60
N ILE A 167 19.04 10.91 7.25
CA ILE A 167 19.65 9.58 7.26
C ILE A 167 20.55 9.42 6.02
N SER A 168 21.78 9.01 6.26
CA SER A 168 22.71 8.57 5.21
C SER A 168 22.48 7.08 5.01
N LEU A 169 21.99 6.68 3.85
CA LEU A 169 21.68 5.28 3.57
C LEU A 169 22.92 4.48 3.19
N ASN A 170 23.04 3.27 3.73
CA ASN A 170 23.88 2.23 3.15
C ASN A 170 23.00 1.38 2.23
N PHE A 171 23.26 1.42 0.92
CA PHE A 171 22.46 0.67 -0.06
C PHE A 171 22.71 -0.83 -0.03
N ARG A 172 23.68 -1.33 0.74
CA ARG A 172 23.93 -2.77 0.90
C ARG A 172 23.13 -3.42 2.03
N ASP A 173 22.76 -2.64 3.04
CA ASP A 173 22.05 -3.14 4.22
C ASP A 173 20.56 -2.86 4.04
N ASN A 174 19.70 -3.79 4.49
CA ASN A 174 18.26 -3.54 4.52
C ASN A 174 17.94 -2.32 5.39
N PHE A 175 16.88 -1.58 5.05
CA PHE A 175 16.55 -0.32 5.71
C PHE A 175 15.13 -0.34 6.31
N ALA A 176 15.03 0.10 7.56
CA ALA A 176 13.77 0.21 8.28
C ALA A 176 13.65 1.56 8.97
N TYR A 177 12.53 2.26 8.75
CA TYR A 177 12.26 3.51 9.44
C TYR A 177 10.85 3.58 10.02
N PHE A 178 10.78 3.80 11.33
CA PHE A 178 9.51 4.05 12.01
C PHE A 178 9.19 5.54 12.09
N THR A 179 8.07 5.95 11.50
CA THR A 179 7.64 7.35 11.45
C THR A 179 6.83 7.80 12.67
N ALA A 180 6.32 6.86 13.47
CA ALA A 180 5.56 7.10 14.70
C ALA A 180 5.53 5.85 15.62
N ASP A 181 5.19 6.03 16.91
CA ASP A 181 4.95 4.89 17.84
C ASP A 181 3.71 4.09 17.42
N ASN A 182 2.66 4.82 17.00
CA ASN A 182 1.37 4.34 16.54
C ASN A 182 1.17 4.78 15.09
N ASP A 183 -0.05 5.22 14.76
CA ASP A 183 -0.38 5.86 13.51
C ASP A 183 0.41 7.16 13.33
N PRO A 184 0.99 7.39 12.14
CA PRO A 184 1.52 8.69 11.77
C PRO A 184 0.42 9.76 11.84
N LEU A 185 0.81 11.01 12.09
CA LEU A 185 -0.14 12.13 12.07
C LEU A 185 -0.86 12.21 10.71
N PRO A 186 -2.12 12.67 10.66
CA PRO A 186 -2.75 13.12 9.43
C PRO A 186 -1.93 14.19 8.71
N TYR A 187 -2.12 14.31 7.40
CA TYR A 187 -1.50 15.39 6.63
C TYR A 187 -1.89 16.75 7.19
N ASP A 188 -3.16 16.98 7.51
CA ASP A 188 -3.61 18.27 8.07
C ASP A 188 -2.98 18.59 9.44
N LEU A 189 -2.39 17.60 10.12
CA LEU A 189 -1.68 17.76 11.40
C LEU A 189 -0.15 17.73 11.27
N GLY A 190 0.40 17.70 10.05
CA GLY A 190 1.83 17.96 9.82
C GLY A 190 2.66 16.81 9.24
N ARG A 191 2.07 15.65 8.90
CA ARG A 191 2.80 14.58 8.19
C ARG A 191 3.22 15.02 6.79
N ARG A 192 4.50 14.92 6.45
CA ARG A 192 5.06 15.39 5.15
C ARG A 192 6.06 14.43 4.51
N TYR A 193 6.23 13.23 5.04
CA TYR A 193 7.32 12.35 4.60
C TYR A 193 7.00 11.56 3.34
N MET A 194 5.73 11.31 3.00
CA MET A 194 5.35 10.32 1.99
C MET A 194 6.00 10.56 0.61
N PRO A 195 5.93 11.75 -0.01
CA PRO A 195 6.62 11.98 -1.30
C PRO A 195 8.14 11.78 -1.23
N TYR A 196 8.76 12.15 -0.10
CA TYR A 196 10.19 11.96 0.10
C TYR A 196 10.53 10.48 0.30
N ALA A 197 9.77 9.77 1.15
CA ALA A 197 9.97 8.37 1.45
C ALA A 197 9.76 7.49 0.21
N SER A 198 8.77 7.78 -0.64
CA SER A 198 8.57 7.06 -1.90
C SER A 198 9.73 7.27 -2.88
N LYS A 199 10.24 8.51 -3.01
CA LYS A 199 11.45 8.78 -3.80
C LYS A 199 12.68 8.06 -3.22
N LEU A 200 12.80 8.05 -1.91
CA LEU A 200 13.89 7.38 -1.21
C LEU A 200 13.85 5.86 -1.44
N ALA A 201 12.65 5.27 -1.39
CA ALA A 201 12.43 3.85 -1.60
C ALA A 201 12.85 3.41 -3.02
N VAL A 202 12.36 4.08 -4.07
CA VAL A 202 12.76 3.73 -5.44
C VAL A 202 14.27 3.87 -5.62
N ASN A 203 14.87 4.96 -5.14
CA ASN A 203 16.32 5.17 -5.24
C ASN A 203 17.14 4.17 -4.41
N PHE A 204 16.58 3.66 -3.31
CA PHE A 204 17.25 2.67 -2.49
C PHE A 204 17.21 1.31 -3.18
N LEU A 205 16.02 0.85 -3.58
CA LEU A 205 15.80 -0.46 -4.17
C LEU A 205 16.51 -0.60 -5.52
N ASP A 206 16.49 0.44 -6.35
CA ASP A 206 17.24 0.53 -7.61
C ASP A 206 18.76 0.33 -7.45
N LYS A 207 19.30 0.68 -6.26
CA LYS A 207 20.73 0.54 -5.94
C LYS A 207 21.03 -0.65 -5.04
N HIS A 208 20.00 -1.35 -4.58
CA HIS A 208 20.13 -2.45 -3.63
C HIS A 208 20.45 -3.75 -4.36
N ASP A 209 19.79 -4.00 -5.50
CA ASP A 209 20.00 -5.17 -6.35
C ASP A 209 19.87 -4.81 -7.83
N ASP A 210 20.75 -5.38 -8.66
CA ASP A 210 20.78 -5.16 -10.11
C ASP A 210 19.63 -5.89 -10.86
N LYS A 211 18.93 -6.82 -10.20
CA LYS A 211 17.78 -7.55 -10.76
C LYS A 211 16.48 -6.72 -10.79
N GLY A 212 16.49 -5.53 -10.21
CA GLY A 212 15.31 -4.68 -10.08
C GLY A 212 14.53 -4.91 -8.78
N PHE A 213 13.31 -4.39 -8.72
CA PHE A 213 12.58 -4.32 -7.47
C PHE A 213 11.05 -4.37 -7.60
N PHE A 214 10.41 -4.71 -6.48
CA PHE A 214 8.99 -4.51 -6.25
C PHE A 214 8.77 -3.52 -5.10
N LEU A 215 7.95 -2.50 -5.31
CA LEU A 215 7.64 -1.47 -4.30
C LEU A 215 6.14 -1.25 -4.18
N MET A 216 5.62 -1.40 -2.96
CA MET A 216 4.27 -1.00 -2.60
C MET A 216 4.29 0.33 -1.83
N VAL A 217 3.54 1.32 -2.33
CA VAL A 217 3.35 2.61 -1.63
C VAL A 217 1.87 2.81 -1.37
N GLU A 218 1.50 3.13 -0.13
CA GLU A 218 0.11 3.29 0.28
C GLU A 218 -0.20 4.67 0.87
N GLY A 219 -1.07 5.43 0.20
CA GLY A 219 -1.79 6.60 0.71
C GLY A 219 -2.90 6.21 1.68
N SER A 220 -2.52 5.62 2.81
CA SER A 220 -3.40 4.96 3.80
C SER A 220 -4.49 5.84 4.42
N GLN A 221 -4.21 7.11 4.73
CA GLN A 221 -5.15 7.92 5.51
C GLN A 221 -6.26 8.58 4.67
N ILE A 222 -6.26 8.36 3.35
CA ILE A 222 -7.35 8.78 2.46
C ILE A 222 -8.67 8.14 2.93
N ASP A 223 -8.65 6.85 3.22
CA ASP A 223 -9.77 6.08 3.75
C ASP A 223 -10.24 6.59 5.11
N TRP A 224 -9.33 6.89 6.03
CA TRP A 224 -9.70 7.38 7.36
C TRP A 224 -10.41 8.73 7.29
N ALA A 225 -9.95 9.60 6.40
CA ALA A 225 -10.60 10.88 6.11
C ALA A 225 -11.99 10.69 5.48
N ALA A 226 -12.13 9.68 4.61
CA ALA A 226 -13.37 9.32 3.96
C ALA A 226 -14.38 8.71 4.93
N HIS A 227 -13.97 7.81 5.82
CA HIS A 227 -14.77 7.32 6.93
C HIS A 227 -15.26 8.42 7.87
N ALA A 228 -14.48 9.49 8.04
CA ALA A 228 -14.86 10.67 8.79
C ALA A 228 -15.75 11.66 7.99
N ASN A 229 -16.00 11.39 6.69
CA ASN A 229 -16.71 12.28 5.76
C ASN A 229 -16.12 13.70 5.72
N LYS A 230 -14.78 13.83 5.87
CA LYS A 230 -14.08 15.12 5.93
C LYS A 230 -13.42 15.45 4.60
N ILE A 231 -14.19 15.99 3.66
CA ILE A 231 -13.73 16.24 2.27
C ILE A 231 -12.42 17.04 2.17
N HIS A 232 -12.21 18.05 3.02
CA HIS A 232 -10.94 18.81 3.02
C HIS A 232 -9.75 17.91 3.37
N TRP A 233 -9.89 17.09 4.43
CA TRP A 233 -8.86 16.15 4.83
C TRP A 233 -8.63 15.10 3.74
N MET A 234 -9.70 14.53 3.16
CA MET A 234 -9.59 13.56 2.06
C MET A 234 -8.79 14.12 0.89
N MET A 235 -9.11 15.31 0.40
CA MET A 235 -8.40 15.93 -0.73
C MET A 235 -6.92 16.21 -0.40
N GLN A 236 -6.60 16.54 0.84
CA GLN A 236 -5.21 16.76 1.29
C GLN A 236 -4.40 15.47 1.33
N GLU A 237 -5.00 14.37 1.79
CA GLU A 237 -4.38 13.04 1.75
C GLU A 237 -4.18 12.58 0.29
N VAL A 238 -5.17 12.77 -0.59
CA VAL A 238 -5.04 12.47 -2.02
C VAL A 238 -3.94 13.31 -2.67
N MET A 239 -3.85 14.61 -2.36
CA MET A 239 -2.77 15.46 -2.89
C MET A 239 -1.39 15.05 -2.34
N ASP A 240 -1.30 14.50 -1.13
CA ASP A 240 -0.04 13.96 -0.59
C ASP A 240 0.40 12.68 -1.27
N PHE A 241 -0.55 11.77 -1.48
CA PHE A 241 -0.33 10.56 -2.26
C PHE A 241 0.01 10.89 -3.73
N ASP A 242 -0.69 11.83 -4.37
CA ASP A 242 -0.42 12.25 -5.74
C ASP A 242 0.98 12.85 -5.92
N ARG A 243 1.49 13.60 -4.92
CA ARG A 243 2.89 14.06 -4.95
C ARG A 243 3.87 12.90 -4.88
N ALA A 244 3.56 11.83 -4.14
CA ALA A 244 4.39 10.62 -4.14
C ALA A 244 4.30 9.88 -5.47
N VAL A 245 3.09 9.78 -6.06
CA VAL A 245 2.89 9.25 -7.42
C VAL A 245 3.77 10.01 -8.42
N GLY A 246 3.79 11.34 -8.35
CA GLY A 246 4.68 12.17 -9.17
C GLY A 246 6.15 11.80 -9.02
N LYS A 247 6.64 11.56 -7.79
CA LYS A 247 8.05 11.17 -7.57
C LYS A 247 8.39 9.80 -8.15
N VAL A 248 7.50 8.83 -8.02
CA VAL A 248 7.70 7.48 -8.58
C VAL A 248 7.57 7.49 -10.10
N LEU A 249 6.61 8.23 -10.64
CA LEU A 249 6.42 8.37 -12.09
C LEU A 249 7.60 9.10 -12.75
N ASP A 250 8.14 10.14 -12.13
CA ASP A 250 9.34 10.83 -12.62
C ASP A 250 10.54 9.89 -12.71
N PHE A 251 10.70 8.99 -11.73
CA PHE A 251 11.72 7.93 -11.77
C PHE A 251 11.45 6.97 -12.93
N ALA A 252 10.22 6.45 -13.05
CA ALA A 252 9.88 5.48 -14.09
C ALA A 252 10.06 6.01 -15.52
N ILE A 253 9.78 7.30 -15.75
CA ILE A 253 10.02 7.96 -17.05
C ILE A 253 11.52 8.01 -17.39
N GLN A 254 12.38 8.21 -16.38
CA GLN A 254 13.83 8.26 -16.57
C GLN A 254 14.41 6.87 -16.77
N ASP A 255 13.97 5.91 -15.94
CA ASP A 255 14.43 4.53 -15.93
C ASP A 255 13.97 3.73 -17.16
N LYS A 256 12.74 3.96 -17.64
CA LYS A 256 12.08 3.27 -18.76
C LYS A 256 11.83 1.77 -18.58
N GLY A 257 12.44 1.13 -17.59
CA GLY A 257 12.20 -0.27 -17.21
C GLY A 257 11.11 -0.44 -16.15
N THR A 258 10.60 0.65 -15.58
CA THR A 258 9.67 0.61 -14.45
C THR A 258 8.20 0.69 -14.90
N LEU A 259 7.41 -0.31 -14.48
CA LEU A 259 5.94 -0.26 -14.52
C LEU A 259 5.42 0.41 -13.24
N VAL A 260 4.60 1.45 -13.39
CA VAL A 260 3.89 2.13 -12.29
C VAL A 260 2.41 1.87 -12.41
N ILE A 261 1.82 1.28 -11.38
CA ILE A 261 0.38 1.05 -11.24
C ILE A 261 -0.13 1.90 -10.06
N VAL A 262 -1.18 2.68 -10.28
CA VAL A 262 -1.87 3.46 -9.23
C VAL A 262 -3.32 3.02 -9.17
N THR A 263 -3.79 2.61 -7.99
CA THR A 263 -5.20 2.24 -7.80
C THR A 263 -5.63 2.42 -6.34
N ALA A 264 -6.79 1.89 -5.97
CA ALA A 264 -7.30 1.78 -4.61
C ALA A 264 -7.66 0.32 -4.31
N ASP A 265 -7.79 -0.02 -3.04
CA ASP A 265 -8.35 -1.30 -2.56
C ASP A 265 -9.88 -1.32 -2.63
N HIS A 266 -10.53 -0.18 -2.36
CA HIS A 266 -11.97 0.06 -2.46
C HIS A 266 -12.31 1.56 -2.55
N GLU A 267 -13.61 1.87 -2.65
CA GLU A 267 -14.12 3.23 -2.45
C GLU A 267 -14.65 3.40 -1.03
N THR A 268 -14.48 4.60 -0.47
CA THR A 268 -14.98 4.92 0.87
C THR A 268 -15.86 6.18 0.89
N GLY A 269 -17.00 6.09 1.58
CA GLY A 269 -17.89 7.22 1.89
C GLY A 269 -18.99 7.48 0.86
N GLY A 270 -18.88 6.93 -0.35
CA GLY A 270 -19.87 7.14 -1.42
C GLY A 270 -20.00 8.63 -1.76
N LEU A 271 -18.87 9.28 -2.02
CA LEU A 271 -18.81 10.71 -2.28
C LEU A 271 -19.54 11.06 -3.59
N ALA A 272 -20.38 12.09 -3.54
CA ALA A 272 -21.01 12.71 -4.70
C ALA A 272 -20.63 14.20 -4.81
N ILE A 273 -20.39 14.66 -6.03
CA ILE A 273 -20.22 16.08 -6.37
C ILE A 273 -21.53 16.58 -6.97
N ASN A 274 -22.20 17.51 -6.31
CA ASN A 274 -23.57 17.91 -6.60
C ASN A 274 -23.68 19.13 -7.52
N PRO A 275 -24.85 19.34 -8.16
CA PRO A 275 -25.14 20.54 -8.95
C PRO A 275 -24.85 21.85 -8.22
N GLY A 276 -24.34 22.84 -8.95
CA GLY A 276 -23.93 24.13 -8.42
C GLY A 276 -22.53 24.14 -7.78
N SER A 277 -21.78 23.03 -7.88
CA SER A 277 -20.34 23.01 -7.63
C SER A 277 -19.60 23.91 -8.63
N LYS A 278 -18.53 24.54 -8.17
CA LYS A 278 -17.57 25.31 -8.99
C LYS A 278 -16.16 24.80 -8.73
N ARG A 279 -15.23 25.02 -9.65
CA ARG A 279 -13.79 24.75 -9.41
C ARG A 279 -13.38 25.38 -8.07
N ARG A 280 -12.72 24.61 -7.21
CA ARG A 280 -12.29 24.99 -5.84
C ARG A 280 -13.41 25.29 -4.83
N LYS A 281 -14.68 25.15 -5.21
CA LYS A 281 -15.84 25.33 -4.32
C LYS A 281 -16.88 24.25 -4.63
N LEU A 282 -16.65 23.06 -4.10
CA LEU A 282 -17.47 21.88 -4.35
C LEU A 282 -18.64 21.82 -3.36
N LYS A 283 -19.81 21.41 -3.86
CA LYS A 283 -20.93 20.98 -3.04
C LYS A 283 -20.91 19.46 -3.03
N THR A 284 -20.57 18.86 -1.90
CA THR A 284 -20.42 17.41 -1.79
C THR A 284 -21.45 16.80 -0.85
N ALA A 285 -21.82 15.55 -1.10
CA ALA A 285 -22.61 14.72 -0.20
C ALA A 285 -21.99 13.33 -0.10
N PHE A 286 -22.27 12.62 0.99
CA PHE A 286 -21.79 11.26 1.23
C PHE A 286 -23.01 10.35 1.44
N THR A 287 -22.98 9.17 0.84
CA THR A 287 -24.02 8.14 1.08
C THR A 287 -23.66 7.24 2.27
N GLY A 288 -22.37 7.18 2.65
CA GLY A 288 -21.88 6.52 3.86
C GLY A 288 -22.20 7.29 5.14
N ILE A 289 -23.44 7.22 5.63
CA ILE A 289 -23.89 7.97 6.81
C ILE A 289 -23.48 7.28 8.13
N ARG A 290 -23.15 5.98 8.11
CA ARG A 290 -22.59 5.26 9.26
C ARG A 290 -21.07 5.28 9.19
N ALA A 291 -20.42 5.62 10.31
CA ALA A 291 -18.97 5.49 10.45
C ALA A 291 -18.54 4.10 9.94
N ARG A 292 -17.51 4.05 9.09
CA ARG A 292 -16.94 2.85 8.46
C ARG A 292 -17.60 2.32 7.17
N ALA A 293 -18.36 3.13 6.43
CA ALA A 293 -18.97 2.65 5.18
C ALA A 293 -18.02 2.78 3.96
N HIS A 294 -17.45 1.65 3.52
CA HIS A 294 -16.99 1.50 2.13
C HIS A 294 -18.19 1.36 1.19
N THR A 295 -17.96 1.48 -0.12
CA THR A 295 -18.98 1.15 -1.14
C THR A 295 -18.46 0.12 -2.14
N ALA A 296 -19.38 -0.50 -2.86
CA ALA A 296 -19.07 -1.49 -3.90
C ALA A 296 -18.73 -0.84 -5.26
N ALA A 297 -18.46 0.47 -5.29
CA ALA A 297 -18.08 1.15 -6.52
C ALA A 297 -16.76 0.56 -7.06
N MET A 298 -16.69 0.34 -8.37
CA MET A 298 -15.42 0.04 -9.03
C MET A 298 -14.45 1.20 -8.82
N VAL A 299 -13.17 0.87 -8.68
CA VAL A 299 -12.11 1.88 -8.52
C VAL A 299 -11.21 1.90 -9.76
N PRO A 300 -10.69 3.07 -10.14
CA PRO A 300 -9.84 3.18 -11.32
C PRO A 300 -8.45 2.57 -11.09
N VAL A 301 -7.85 2.08 -12.15
CA VAL A 301 -6.45 1.63 -12.22
C VAL A 301 -5.75 2.46 -13.28
N PHE A 302 -4.68 3.14 -12.92
CA PHE A 302 -3.86 3.93 -13.82
C PHE A 302 -2.51 3.24 -14.00
N ALA A 303 -2.05 3.08 -15.24
CA ALA A 303 -0.78 2.41 -15.53
C ALA A 303 0.12 3.19 -16.50
N TYR A 304 1.43 3.13 -16.26
CA TYR A 304 2.49 3.72 -17.08
C TYR A 304 3.71 2.79 -17.08
N GLY A 305 4.39 2.70 -18.22
CA GLY A 305 5.62 1.89 -18.37
C GLY A 305 5.38 0.58 -19.13
N PRO A 306 6.38 -0.32 -19.17
CA PRO A 306 6.26 -1.62 -19.84
C PRO A 306 5.09 -2.45 -19.31
N GLY A 307 4.26 -3.00 -20.22
CA GLY A 307 3.09 -3.82 -19.86
C GLY A 307 1.87 -3.04 -19.36
N ALA A 308 1.91 -1.69 -19.36
CA ALA A 308 0.81 -0.85 -18.86
C ALA A 308 -0.52 -1.09 -19.59
N GLU A 309 -0.50 -1.45 -20.86
CA GLU A 309 -1.68 -1.73 -21.69
C GLU A 309 -2.57 -2.86 -21.14
N MET A 310 -1.99 -3.82 -20.40
CA MET A 310 -2.71 -4.90 -19.72
C MET A 310 -3.71 -4.38 -18.68
N PHE A 311 -3.53 -3.16 -18.19
CA PHE A 311 -4.36 -2.56 -17.15
C PHE A 311 -5.55 -1.75 -17.69
N SER A 312 -5.79 -1.78 -19.00
CA SER A 312 -7.00 -1.21 -19.63
C SER A 312 -8.23 -2.11 -19.45
N GLY A 313 -9.43 -1.54 -19.60
CA GLY A 313 -10.69 -2.28 -19.49
C GLY A 313 -11.22 -2.44 -18.07
N ILE A 314 -12.18 -3.36 -17.89
CA ILE A 314 -12.83 -3.65 -16.59
C ILE A 314 -12.52 -5.10 -16.21
N TYR A 315 -11.99 -5.33 -15.00
CA TYR A 315 -11.53 -6.64 -14.55
C TYR A 315 -11.74 -6.88 -13.04
N GLU A 316 -11.49 -8.10 -12.57
CA GLU A 316 -11.42 -8.38 -11.13
C GLU A 316 -10.11 -7.84 -10.53
N ASN A 317 -10.15 -7.37 -9.28
CA ASN A 317 -8.94 -6.92 -8.59
C ASN A 317 -7.86 -8.01 -8.46
N THR A 318 -8.25 -9.28 -8.52
CA THR A 318 -7.33 -10.43 -8.57
C THR A 318 -6.48 -10.48 -9.82
N GLU A 319 -6.94 -9.90 -10.94
CA GLU A 319 -6.17 -9.86 -12.18
C GLU A 319 -5.00 -8.87 -12.11
N ILE A 320 -4.97 -7.96 -11.14
CA ILE A 320 -3.81 -7.07 -10.91
C ILE A 320 -2.59 -7.92 -10.53
N PHE A 321 -2.76 -8.94 -9.70
CA PHE A 321 -1.71 -9.88 -9.33
C PHE A 321 -1.14 -10.59 -10.57
N THR A 322 -1.99 -11.20 -11.38
CA THR A 322 -1.53 -11.97 -12.56
C THR A 322 -0.83 -11.07 -13.58
N LYS A 323 -1.33 -9.86 -13.79
CA LYS A 323 -0.68 -8.85 -14.65
C LYS A 323 0.68 -8.41 -14.11
N MET A 324 0.84 -8.30 -12.78
CA MET A 324 2.16 -8.01 -12.18
C MET A 324 3.13 -9.18 -12.34
N ILE A 325 2.68 -10.43 -12.17
CA ILE A 325 3.49 -11.63 -12.42
C ILE A 325 3.99 -11.64 -13.88
N GLU A 326 3.09 -11.39 -14.84
CA GLU A 326 3.42 -11.35 -16.26
C GLU A 326 4.40 -10.20 -16.58
N ALA A 327 4.11 -8.98 -16.12
CA ALA A 327 4.96 -7.81 -16.38
C ALA A 327 6.39 -7.96 -15.83
N LEU A 328 6.53 -8.61 -14.67
CA LEU A 328 7.82 -8.87 -14.04
C LEU A 328 8.45 -10.21 -14.47
N SER A 329 7.76 -11.01 -15.30
CA SER A 329 8.19 -12.35 -15.71
C SER A 329 8.60 -13.25 -14.53
N LEU A 330 7.83 -13.21 -13.44
CA LEU A 330 8.15 -13.94 -12.21
C LEU A 330 7.85 -15.43 -12.37
N ASP A 331 8.80 -16.29 -11.99
CA ASP A 331 8.55 -17.73 -11.90
C ASP A 331 7.72 -18.04 -10.65
N THR A 332 6.56 -18.63 -10.88
CA THR A 332 5.60 -19.02 -9.84
C THR A 332 5.77 -20.46 -9.37
N ASN A 333 6.66 -21.24 -9.99
CA ASN A 333 7.00 -22.59 -9.55
C ASN A 333 8.11 -22.62 -8.48
N ILE A 334 8.76 -21.48 -8.22
CA ILE A 334 9.77 -21.37 -7.16
C ILE A 334 9.09 -21.59 -5.81
N SER A 335 9.67 -22.47 -4.98
CA SER A 335 9.23 -22.68 -3.61
C SER A 335 9.28 -21.35 -2.85
N THR A 336 8.13 -20.91 -2.37
CA THR A 336 8.01 -19.80 -1.43
C THR A 336 7.77 -20.38 -0.04
N THR A 337 8.31 -19.76 0.99
CA THR A 337 8.40 -20.32 2.34
C THR A 337 7.06 -20.35 3.07
N HIS A 338 6.14 -21.22 2.62
CA HIS A 338 4.92 -21.60 3.36
C HIS A 338 5.02 -23.03 3.93
N GLU A 339 6.03 -23.81 3.51
CA GLU A 339 6.34 -25.13 4.06
C GLU A 339 7.12 -25.02 5.39
N GLY A 340 6.48 -24.53 6.45
CA GLY A 340 7.21 -24.32 7.71
C GLY A 340 6.42 -24.25 9.01
N THR A 341 5.09 -24.36 9.00
CA THR A 341 4.30 -24.39 10.24
C THR A 341 3.32 -25.55 10.25
N LYS A 342 3.86 -26.78 10.31
CA LYS A 342 3.11 -27.86 10.96
C LYS A 342 2.96 -27.45 12.43
N SER A 343 1.74 -27.13 12.81
CA SER A 343 1.34 -26.91 14.20
C SER A 343 1.85 -28.07 15.07
N GLU A 344 2.78 -27.79 15.98
CA GLU A 344 2.84 -28.57 17.20
C GLU A 344 1.56 -28.27 17.98
N ARG A 345 0.84 -29.34 18.30
CA ARG A 345 -0.50 -29.36 18.90
C ARG A 345 -0.52 -28.85 20.33
#